data_AF-A0AAP9AG98-F1
#
_entry.id   AF-A0AAP9AG98-F1
#
_cell.length_a   1.000
_cell.length_b   1.000
_cell.length_c   1.000
_cell.angle_alpha   90.00
_cell.angle_beta   90.00
_cell.angle_gamma   90.00
#
_symmetry.space_group_name_H-M   'P 1'
#
loop_
_entity.id
_entity.type
_entity.pdbx_description
1 polymer ?
#
loop_
_entity_poly.entity_id
_entity_poly.type
_entity_poly.pdbx_seq_one_letter_code
_entity_poly.pdbx_strand_id
1 'polypeptide(L)' 'MKDLKIEYRDGKLTELSIDGVSFDTLTGISFSHTVGETLPTVSLTFPLGIGERLVPVSLSRENLHIIEK' A
#
# COMPACT_ATOMS: atom_id res chain seq x y z
N MET A 1 -12.63 -7.18 -6.41
CA MET A 1 -11.52 -8.01 -5.91
C MET A 1 -11.65 -9.38 -6.53
N LYS A 2 -10.66 -9.80 -7.32
CA LYS A 2 -10.55 -11.11 -7.97
C LYS A 2 -9.79 -12.11 -7.12
N ASP A 3 -8.77 -11.65 -6.39
CA ASP A 3 -7.90 -12.48 -5.55
C ASP A 3 -7.46 -11.73 -4.29
N LEU A 4 -7.32 -12.48 -3.20
CA LEU A 4 -6.75 -12.03 -1.93
C LEU A 4 -5.96 -13.18 -1.33
N LYS A 5 -4.68 -12.94 -1.08
CA LYS A 5 -3.81 -13.89 -0.41
C LYS A 5 -3.22 -13.26 0.85
N ILE A 6 -3.40 -13.95 1.97
CA ILE A 6 -2.79 -13.61 3.26
C ILE A 6 -2.03 -14.85 3.72
N GLU A 7 -0.72 -14.75 3.85
CA GLU A 7 0.13 -15.88 4.25
C GLU A 7 0.91 -15.54 5.52
N TYR A 8 0.85 -16.46 6.48
CA TYR A 8 1.65 -16.43 7.70
C TYR A 8 2.57 -17.64 7.76
N ARG A 9 3.83 -17.42 8.11
CA ARG A 9 4.80 -18.49 8.43
C ARG A 9 5.48 -18.15 9.75
N ASP A 10 5.60 -19.13 10.63
CA ASP A 10 6.21 -18.97 11.95
C ASP A 10 5.65 -17.78 12.76
N GLY A 11 4.34 -17.54 12.65
CA GLY A 11 3.64 -16.45 13.34
C GLY A 11 3.89 -15.05 12.76
N LYS A 12 4.56 -14.94 11.60
CA LYS A 12 4.82 -13.68 10.90
C LYS A 12 4.07 -13.63 9.58
N LEU A 13 3.54 -12.46 9.23
CA LEU A 13 2.99 -12.20 7.91
C LEU A 13 4.13 -12.23 6.88
N THR A 14 4.06 -13.17 5.93
CA THR A 14 5.06 -13.31 4.86
C THR A 14 4.56 -12.77 3.53
N GLU A 15 3.24 -12.73 3.33
CA GLU A 15 2.65 -12.21 2.11
C GLU A 15 1.26 -11.62 2.38
N LEU A 16 1.04 -10.42 1.87
CA LEU A 16 -0.30 -9.92 1.59
C LEU A 16 -0.34 -9.47 0.13
N SER A 17 -1.25 -10.03 -0.65
CA SER A 17 -1.51 -9.55 -2.01
C SER A 17 -2.99 -9.46 -2.33
N ILE A 18 -3.36 -8.42 -3.08
CA ILE A 18 -4.73 -8.16 -3.55
C ILE A 18 -4.66 -7.93 -5.05
N ASP A 19 -5.38 -8.74 -5.82
CA ASP A 19 -5.43 -8.63 -7.29
C ASP A 19 -4.04 -8.57 -7.96
N GLY A 20 -3.06 -9.29 -7.39
CA GLY A 20 -1.67 -9.33 -7.86
C GLY A 20 -0.77 -8.20 -7.35
N VAL A 21 -1.31 -7.23 -6.60
CA VAL A 21 -0.54 -6.17 -5.93
C VAL A 21 -0.09 -6.68 -4.57
N SER A 22 1.21 -6.69 -4.32
CA SER A 22 1.78 -7.07 -3.02
C SER A 22 1.94 -5.85 -2.12
N PHE A 23 1.70 -6.04 -0.83
CA PHE A 23 1.83 -5.01 0.19
C PHE A 23 2.84 -5.44 1.26
N ASP A 24 3.81 -4.57 1.50
CA ASP A 24 4.81 -4.67 2.54
C ASP A 24 4.59 -3.59 3.62
N THR A 25 5.40 -3.65 4.69
CA THR A 25 5.46 -2.65 5.78
C THR A 25 4.16 -2.33 6.54
N LEU A 26 3.13 -3.15 6.40
CA LEU A 26 1.85 -3.02 7.10
C LEU A 26 1.98 -3.22 8.62
N THR A 27 1.24 -2.41 9.38
CA THR A 27 1.08 -2.57 10.83
C THR A 27 -0.30 -3.08 11.24
N GLY A 28 -1.27 -3.08 10.31
CA GLY A 28 -2.62 -3.57 10.59
C GLY A 28 -3.37 -3.97 9.32
N ILE A 29 -4.16 -5.03 9.43
CA ILE A 29 -5.03 -5.56 8.37
C ILE A 29 -6.39 -5.87 8.99
N SER A 30 -7.46 -5.38 8.37
CA SER A 30 -8.84 -5.77 8.69
C SER A 30 -9.55 -6.22 7.42
N PHE A 31 -10.20 -7.37 7.48
CA PHE A 31 -10.97 -7.96 6.39
C PHE A 31 -12.40 -8.20 6.87
N SER A 32 -13.38 -7.75 6.08
CA SER A 32 -14.80 -7.99 6.33
C SER A 32 -15.51 -8.41 5.05
N HIS A 33 -16.39 -9.40 5.17
CA HIS A 33 -17.21 -9.90 4.09
C HIS A 33 -18.57 -10.34 4.63
N THR A 34 -19.64 -9.86 4.01
CA THR A 34 -21.01 -10.27 4.31
C THR A 34 -21.43 -11.39 3.35
N VAL A 35 -21.92 -12.50 3.88
CA VAL A 35 -22.42 -13.62 3.05
C VAL A 35 -23.56 -13.11 2.16
N GLY A 36 -23.41 -13.32 0.85
CA GLY A 36 -24.38 -12.90 -0.16
C GLY A 36 -24.07 -11.54 -0.80
N GLU A 37 -23.11 -10.78 -0.28
CA GLU A 37 -22.59 -9.59 -0.95
C GLU A 37 -21.43 -9.94 -1.88
N THR A 38 -21.29 -9.20 -2.99
CA THR A 38 -20.30 -9.50 -4.03
C THR A 38 -18.91 -8.96 -3.73
N LEU A 39 -18.76 -7.99 -2.83
CA LEU A 39 -17.49 -7.29 -2.61
C LEU A 39 -17.13 -7.28 -1.12
N PRO A 40 -15.97 -7.85 -0.74
CA PRO A 40 -15.43 -7.67 0.61
C PRO A 40 -14.81 -6.28 0.78
N THR A 41 -14.61 -5.90 2.03
CA THR A 41 -13.87 -4.69 2.43
C THR A 41 -12.55 -5.09 3.06
N VAL A 42 -11.46 -4.48 2.60
CA VAL A 42 -10.12 -4.63 3.19
C VAL A 42 -9.63 -3.26 3.63
N SER A 43 -9.21 -3.14 4.89
CA SER A 43 -8.58 -1.94 5.44
C SER A 43 -7.13 -2.26 5.81
N LEU A 44 -6.22 -1.44 5.32
CA LEU A 44 -4.78 -1.59 5.51
C LEU A 44 -4.25 -0.38 6.28
N THR A 45 -3.43 -0.63 7.30
CA THR A 45 -2.74 0.41 8.07
C THR A 45 -1.26 0.34 7.79
N PHE A 46 -0.71 1.47 7.35
CA PHE A 46 0.72 1.64 7.08
C PHE A 46 1.31 2.64 8.09
N PRO A 47 2.49 2.38 8.65
CA PRO A 47 3.23 3.39 9.39
C PRO A 47 3.74 4.43 8.39
N LEU A 48 3.55 5.71 8.69
CA LEU A 48 4.20 6.77 7.92
C LEU A 48 5.61 6.97 8.49
N GLY A 49 6.62 6.43 7.81
CA GLY A 49 8.03 6.63 8.15
C GLY A 49 8.58 7.95 7.59
N ILE A 50 9.64 8.50 8.21
CA ILE A 50 10.42 9.59 7.61
C ILE A 50 11.18 9.02 6.40
N GLY A 51 10.70 9.30 5.18
CA GLY A 51 11.32 8.87 3.93
C GLY A 51 10.36 8.24 2.92
N GLU A 52 9.26 7.64 3.39
CA GLU A 52 8.18 7.13 2.52
C GLU A 52 7.22 8.27 2.19
N ARG A 53 7.68 9.13 1.30
CA ARG A 53 6.85 10.19 0.73
C ARG A 53 5.86 9.53 -0.24
N LEU A 54 4.56 9.55 0.06
CA LEU A 54 3.46 9.17 -0.86
C LEU A 54 3.34 10.07 -2.10
N VAL A 55 4.35 10.91 -2.36
CA VAL A 55 4.42 11.88 -3.44
C VAL A 55 5.75 11.67 -4.15
N PRO A 56 5.82 11.68 -5.49
CA PRO A 56 7.05 11.43 -6.22
C PRO A 56 8.21 12.29 -5.70
N VAL A 57 9.40 11.69 -5.65
CA VAL A 57 10.67 12.38 -5.39
C VAL A 57 10.75 13.60 -6.29
N SER A 58 11.11 14.73 -5.66
CA SER A 58 11.22 16.08 -6.20
C SER A 58 11.56 16.15 -7.69
N LEU A 59 10.80 16.96 -8.44
CA LEU A 59 11.20 17.50 -9.76
C LEU A 59 12.69 17.83 -9.71
N SER A 60 13.50 17.13 -10.51
CA SER A 60 14.92 17.40 -10.62
C SER A 60 15.08 18.89 -10.92
N ARG A 61 15.75 19.63 -10.03
CA ARG A 61 16.03 21.07 -10.20
C ARG A 61 16.91 21.34 -11.43
N GLU A 62 17.42 20.30 -12.08
CA GLU A 62 18.23 20.38 -13.30
C GLU A 62 17.53 21.11 -14.46
N ASN A 63 16.20 21.19 -14.49
CA ASN A 63 15.45 21.88 -15.55
C ASN A 63 14.79 23.20 -15.09
N LEU A 64 15.11 23.69 -13.89
CA LEU A 64 14.57 24.96 -13.40
C LEU A 64 15.51 26.11 -13.78
N HIS A 65 15.10 26.92 -14.76
CA HIS A 65 15.76 28.19 -15.06
C HIS A 65 15.02 29.34 -14.38
N ILE A 66 15.75 30.16 -13.62
CA ILE A 66 15.24 31.42 -13.09
C ILE A 66 15.10 32.38 -14.28
N ILE A 67 13.88 32.87 -14.52
CA ILE A 67 13.64 33.96 -15.46
C ILE A 67 13.68 35.25 -14.65
N GLU A 68 14.74 36.04 -14.80
CA GLU A 68 14.80 37.40 -14.27
C GLU A 68 13.93 38.33 -15.15
N LYS A 69 13.23 39.26 -14.52
CA LYS A 69 12.32 40.23 -15.16
C LYS A 69 12.99 41.58 -15.29
#